data_AF-A0A9W7DKJ7-F1
#
_entry.id   AF-A0A9W7DKJ7-F1
#
_cell.length_a   1.000
_cell.length_b   1.000
_cell.length_c   1.000
_cell.angle_alpha   90.00
_cell.angle_beta   90.00
_cell.angle_gamma   90.00
#
_symmetry.space_group_name_H-M   'P 1'
#
loop_
_entity.id
_entity.type
_entity.pdbx_description
1 polymer ?
#
loop_
_entity_poly.entity_id
_entity_poly.type
_entity_poly.pdbx_seq_one_letter_code
_entity_poly.pdbx_strand_id
1 'polypeptide(L)'
;MRGIIKGKVSWNKLKKVVAGCSICNALVNKAHGTSAPRKDSTKKYRVGEKLVVDIIGPSDGKYGLIMKDLGSQLIMSSILPSRSHASDETIALINKFRNQLERFKLPVCFLRSDNEFRTHKLERFCSENEKFKSYYLMLVYQKDSGLWG
;
A
#
# COMPACT_ATOMS: atom_id res chain seq x y z
N MET A 1 11.38 -11.65 -49.74
CA MET A 1 12.35 -12.70 -49.32
C MET A 1 12.14 -12.98 -47.83
N ARG A 2 11.85 -14.25 -47.48
CA ARG A 2 11.65 -14.69 -46.09
C ARG A 2 13.01 -14.95 -45.45
N GLY A 3 13.43 -14.13 -44.49
CA GLY A 3 14.63 -14.35 -43.70
C GLY A 3 14.40 -15.43 -42.65
N ILE A 4 15.10 -16.54 -42.78
CA ILE A 4 15.11 -17.67 -41.85
C ILE A 4 15.94 -17.29 -40.63
N ILE A 5 15.33 -17.20 -39.44
CA ILE A 5 16.08 -17.16 -38.18
C ILE A 5 16.38 -18.61 -37.79
N LYS A 6 17.60 -19.08 -38.11
CA LYS A 6 18.12 -20.38 -37.65
C LYS A 6 18.95 -20.17 -36.39
N GLY A 7 18.46 -20.71 -35.27
CA GLY A 7 19.23 -20.91 -34.04
C GLY A 7 18.37 -20.86 -32.79
N LYS A 8 18.19 -22.00 -32.10
CA LYS A 8 17.64 -22.00 -30.73
C LYS A 8 18.69 -21.37 -29.81
N VAL A 9 18.50 -20.10 -29.45
CA VAL A 9 19.35 -19.43 -28.46
C VAL A 9 18.97 -19.97 -27.08
N SER A 10 19.96 -20.46 -26.32
CA SER A 10 19.70 -20.92 -24.97
C SER A 10 19.20 -19.78 -24.09
N TRP A 11 18.22 -20.07 -23.24
CA TRP A 11 17.61 -19.09 -22.34
C TRP A 11 18.64 -18.32 -21.50
N ASN A 12 19.72 -18.99 -21.09
CA ASN A 12 20.83 -18.39 -20.35
C ASN A 12 21.62 -17.36 -21.17
N LYS A 13 21.75 -17.58 -22.48
CA LYS A 13 22.44 -16.66 -23.39
C LYS A 13 21.57 -15.43 -23.66
N LEU A 14 20.26 -15.61 -23.82
CA LEU A 14 19.27 -14.52 -23.88
C LEU A 14 19.29 -13.67 -22.60
N LYS A 15 19.29 -14.30 -21.41
CA LYS A 15 19.39 -13.60 -20.13
C LYS A 15 20.63 -12.71 -20.02
N LYS A 16 21.80 -13.20 -20.44
CA LYS A 16 23.05 -12.41 -20.42
C LYS A 16 23.00 -11.20 -21.35
N VAL A 17 22.42 -11.35 -22.54
CA VAL A 17 22.29 -10.26 -23.51
C VAL A 17 21.32 -9.18 -23.00
N VAL A 18 20.19 -9.60 -22.43
CA VAL A 18 19.22 -8.65 -21.85
C VAL A 18 19.79 -7.95 -20.62
N ALA A 19 20.51 -8.67 -19.75
CA ALA A 19 21.13 -8.10 -18.56
C ALA A 19 22.27 -7.10 -18.87
N GLY A 20 22.91 -7.20 -20.05
CA GLY A 20 23.93 -6.25 -20.50
C GLY A 20 23.38 -5.05 -21.27
N CYS A 21 22.10 -5.06 -21.64
CA CYS A 21 21.47 -3.97 -22.37
C CYS A 21 21.05 -2.87 -21.41
N SER A 22 21.80 -1.76 -21.37
CA SER A 22 21.51 -0.60 -20.49
C SER A 22 20.11 -0.02 -20.71
N ILE A 23 19.64 0.03 -21.96
CA ILE A 23 18.29 0.50 -22.33
C ILE A 23 17.22 -0.45 -21.81
N CYS A 24 17.44 -1.76 -21.98
CA CYS A 24 16.51 -2.80 -21.55
C CYS A 24 16.41 -2.84 -20.01
N ASN A 25 17.55 -2.74 -19.31
CA ASN A 25 17.58 -2.61 -17.85
C ASN A 25 16.89 -1.33 -17.37
N ALA A 26 17.09 -0.20 -18.04
CA ALA A 26 16.45 1.06 -17.69
C ALA A 26 14.91 1.00 -17.84
N LEU A 27 14.40 0.29 -18.85
CA LEU A 27 12.96 0.14 -19.09
C LEU A 27 12.29 -0.91 -18.18
N VAL A 28 13.03 -1.92 -17.72
CA VAL A 28 12.49 -3.02 -16.88
C VAL A 28 12.61 -2.72 -15.38
N ASN A 29 13.46 -1.78 -14.98
CA ASN A 29 13.56 -1.29 -13.61
C ASN A 29 12.33 -0.46 -13.21
N LYS A 30 11.15 -1.10 -13.07
CA LYS A 30 10.32 -0.72 -11.92
C LYS A 30 11.22 -0.92 -10.71
N ALA A 31 11.44 0.13 -9.94
CA ALA A 31 12.09 0.05 -8.65
C ALA A 31 11.31 -0.94 -7.78
N HIS A 32 11.65 -2.23 -7.86
CA HIS A 32 11.27 -3.18 -6.83
C HIS A 32 11.87 -2.63 -5.56
N GLY A 33 11.00 -2.23 -4.63
CA GLY A 33 11.40 -1.60 -3.38
C GLY A 33 12.61 -2.34 -2.82
N THR A 34 13.69 -1.61 -2.64
CA THR A 34 14.98 -2.12 -2.19
C THR A 34 14.75 -3.13 -1.08
N SER A 35 15.24 -4.35 -1.25
CA SER A 35 15.24 -5.41 -0.23
C SER A 35 16.14 -5.07 0.96
N ALA A 36 16.46 -3.79 1.16
CA ALA A 36 16.92 -3.31 2.45
C ALA A 36 15.87 -3.77 3.47
N PRO A 37 16.27 -4.45 4.55
CA PRO A 37 15.34 -4.80 5.61
C PRO A 37 14.65 -3.51 6.02
N ARG A 38 13.32 -3.43 5.80
CA ARG A 38 12.53 -2.30 6.28
C ARG A 38 12.92 -2.13 7.75
N LYS A 39 13.47 -0.97 8.13
CA LYS A 39 13.87 -0.66 9.52
C LYS A 39 12.74 -0.90 10.53
N ASP A 40 11.50 -1.04 10.07
CA ASP A 40 10.29 -1.33 10.85
C ASP A 40 9.93 -2.83 11.00
N SER A 41 10.62 -3.77 10.35
CA SER A 41 10.23 -5.20 10.35
C SER A 41 10.37 -5.90 11.71
N THR A 42 11.02 -5.28 12.68
CA THR A 42 11.19 -5.79 14.05
C THR A 42 10.23 -5.15 15.07
N LYS A 43 9.46 -4.13 14.69
CA LYS A 43 8.57 -3.45 15.63
C LYS A 43 7.32 -4.31 15.88
N LYS A 44 7.25 -4.90 17.07
CA LYS A 44 6.03 -5.57 17.57
C LYS A 44 5.04 -4.49 18.02
N TYR A 45 3.91 -4.37 17.32
CA TYR A 45 2.80 -3.51 17.73
C TYR A 45 1.92 -4.22 18.75
N ARG A 46 1.37 -3.47 19.71
CA ARG A 46 0.31 -3.96 20.60
C ARG A 46 -1.03 -4.00 19.85
N VAL A 47 -1.96 -4.82 20.33
CA VAL A 47 -3.33 -4.86 19.81
C VAL A 47 -3.94 -3.46 19.88
N GLY A 48 -4.49 -3.01 18.76
CA GLY A 48 -5.10 -1.68 18.67
C GLY A 48 -4.12 -0.53 18.46
N GLU A 49 -2.80 -0.79 18.41
CA GLU A 49 -1.80 0.27 18.27
C GLU A 49 -1.71 0.79 16.84
N LYS A 50 -1.72 -0.07 15.81
CA LYS A 50 -1.53 0.37 14.41
C LYS A 50 -2.45 -0.34 13.43
N LEU A 51 -3.31 0.44 12.82
CA LEU A 51 -4.18 0.06 11.72
C LEU A 51 -3.55 0.39 10.38
N VAL A 52 -3.75 -0.49 9.41
CA VAL A 52 -3.41 -0.28 8.00
C VAL A 52 -4.68 -0.49 7.19
N VAL A 53 -5.00 0.46 6.31
CA VAL A 53 -6.12 0.35 5.38
C VAL A 53 -5.64 0.33 3.93
N ASP A 54 -6.33 -0.43 3.10
CA ASP A 54 -6.06 -0.56 1.67
C ASP A 54 -7.34 -0.88 0.89
N ILE A 55 -7.36 -0.56 -0.40
CA ILE A 55 -8.46 -0.87 -1.32
C ILE A 55 -8.00 -1.91 -2.34
N ILE A 56 -8.74 -3.02 -2.42
CA ILE A 56 -8.57 -4.04 -3.44
C ILE A 56 -9.63 -3.91 -4.55
N GLY A 57 -9.24 -4.21 -5.79
CA GLY A 57 -10.14 -4.23 -6.95
C GLY A 57 -9.82 -3.19 -8.03
N PRO A 58 -10.75 -2.95 -8.97
CA PRO A 58 -12.13 -3.40 -8.95
C PRO A 58 -12.31 -4.90 -9.27
N SER A 59 -13.40 -5.49 -8.77
CA SER A 59 -13.93 -6.80 -9.16
C SER A 59 -15.45 -6.71 -9.25
N ASP A 60 -16.02 -7.08 -10.39
CA ASP A 60 -17.47 -6.95 -10.66
C ASP A 60 -18.01 -5.53 -10.34
N GLY A 61 -17.28 -4.51 -10.80
CA GLY A 61 -17.65 -3.10 -10.58
C GLY A 61 -17.56 -2.60 -9.13
N LYS A 62 -17.11 -3.44 -8.18
CA LYS A 62 -17.00 -3.10 -6.76
C LYS A 62 -15.55 -3.10 -6.29
N TYR A 63 -15.30 -2.49 -5.14
CA TYR A 63 -14.00 -2.47 -4.47
C TYR A 63 -14.12 -3.10 -3.08
N GLY A 64 -13.07 -3.73 -2.60
CA GLY A 64 -12.99 -4.19 -1.21
C GLY A 64 -12.13 -3.24 -0.39
N LEU A 65 -12.67 -2.69 0.69
CA LEU A 65 -11.90 -1.99 1.71
C LEU A 65 -11.42 -3.01 2.73
N ILE A 66 -10.13 -3.01 3.03
CA ILE A 66 -9.52 -3.87 4.06
C ILE A 66 -8.88 -2.97 5.11
N MET A 67 -9.16 -3.24 6.38
CA MET A 67 -8.49 -2.67 7.54
C MET A 67 -7.85 -3.81 8.35
N LYS A 68 -6.56 -3.70 8.63
CA LYS A 68 -5.80 -4.68 9.41
C LYS A 68 -5.16 -4.03 10.62
N ASP A 69 -5.34 -4.65 11.79
CA ASP A 69 -4.54 -4.34 12.98
C ASP A 69 -3.23 -5.13 12.94
N LEU A 70 -2.09 -4.43 13.00
CA LEU A 70 -0.78 -5.09 12.98
C LEU A 70 -0.44 -5.77 14.32
N GLY A 71 -1.09 -5.38 15.42
CA GLY A 71 -0.86 -6.01 16.72
C GLY A 71 -1.52 -7.38 16.85
N SER A 72 -2.83 -7.46 16.57
CA SER A 72 -3.61 -8.71 16.66
C SER A 72 -3.63 -9.53 15.37
N GLN A 73 -3.23 -8.94 14.23
CA GLN A 73 -3.46 -9.50 12.89
C GLN A 73 -4.95 -9.61 12.48
N LEU A 74 -5.88 -9.04 13.26
CA LEU A 74 -7.30 -8.99 12.91
C LEU A 74 -7.50 -8.19 11.63
N ILE A 75 -8.38 -8.70 10.76
CA ILE A 75 -8.80 -8.04 9.52
C ILE A 75 -10.30 -7.74 9.61
N MET A 76 -10.67 -6.51 9.28
CA MET A 76 -12.05 -6.08 9.07
C MET A 76 -12.18 -5.55 7.64
N SER A 77 -13.30 -5.80 6.99
CA SER A 77 -13.50 -5.40 5.59
C SER A 77 -14.90 -4.87 5.33
N SER A 78 -15.02 -4.06 4.27
CA SER A 78 -16.31 -3.59 3.72
C SER A 78 -16.27 -3.65 2.19
N ILE A 79 -17.43 -3.84 1.56
CA ILE A 79 -17.56 -3.77 0.10
C ILE A 79 -17.99 -2.35 -0.26
N LEU A 80 -17.24 -1.72 -1.16
CA LEU A 80 -17.49 -0.37 -1.64
C LEU A 80 -18.10 -0.41 -3.05
N PRO A 81 -19.18 0.35 -3.31
CA PRO A 81 -19.70 0.52 -4.67
C PRO A 81 -18.76 1.39 -5.54
N SER A 82 -17.97 2.26 -4.91
CA SER A 82 -16.91 3.04 -5.59
C SER A 82 -15.84 3.47 -4.59
N ARG A 83 -14.67 3.90 -5.08
CA ARG A 83 -13.58 4.41 -4.22
C ARG A 83 -13.93 5.67 -3.44
N SER A 84 -14.93 6.45 -3.88
CA SER A 84 -15.33 7.67 -3.15
C SER A 84 -15.89 7.39 -1.76
N HIS A 85 -16.37 6.16 -1.52
CA HIS A 85 -16.87 5.73 -0.21
C HIS A 85 -15.77 5.28 0.76
N ALA A 86 -14.51 5.21 0.31
CA ALA A 86 -13.43 4.62 1.10
C ALA A 86 -13.22 5.29 2.46
N SER A 87 -13.28 6.63 2.52
CA SER A 87 -13.11 7.36 3.77
C SER A 87 -14.25 7.11 4.76
N ASP A 88 -15.49 7.08 4.27
CA ASP A 88 -16.69 6.90 5.11
C ASP A 88 -16.70 5.50 5.73
N GLU A 89 -16.44 4.50 4.90
CA GLU A 89 -16.37 3.12 5.33
C GLU A 89 -15.14 2.86 6.22
N THR A 90 -14.03 3.56 5.99
CA THR A 90 -12.86 3.52 6.90
C THR A 90 -13.22 4.03 8.29
N ILE A 91 -13.90 5.17 8.38
CA ILE A 91 -14.36 5.74 9.67
C ILE A 91 -15.31 4.74 10.37
N ALA A 92 -16.24 4.15 9.62
CA ALA A 92 -17.17 3.16 10.17
C ALA A 92 -16.45 1.92 10.72
N LEU A 93 -15.45 1.39 10.01
CA LEU A 93 -14.62 0.27 10.48
C LEU A 93 -13.81 0.64 11.72
N ILE A 94 -13.20 1.83 11.75
CA ILE A 94 -12.43 2.30 12.92
C ILE A 94 -13.34 2.40 14.15
N ASN A 95 -14.54 2.98 14.02
CA ASN A 95 -15.47 3.09 15.15
C ASN A 95 -15.91 1.71 15.66
N LYS A 96 -16.21 0.75 14.76
CA LYS A 96 -16.51 -0.63 15.15
C LYS A 96 -15.37 -1.26 15.93
N PHE A 97 -14.14 -1.09 15.47
CA PHE A 97 -12.96 -1.64 16.14
C PHE A 97 -12.68 -0.97 17.49
N ARG A 98 -12.81 0.36 17.58
CA ARG A 98 -12.66 1.10 18.84
C ARG A 98 -13.63 0.63 19.92
N ASN A 99 -14.89 0.44 19.57
CA ASN A 99 -15.90 -0.09 20.50
C ASN A 99 -15.51 -1.47 21.05
N GLN A 100 -14.76 -2.27 20.29
CA GLN A 100 -14.22 -3.54 20.78
C GLN A 100 -13.04 -3.31 21.72
N LEU A 101 -12.09 -2.44 21.37
CA LEU A 101 -10.91 -2.13 22.18
C LEU A 101 -11.25 -1.51 23.53
N GLU A 102 -12.25 -0.63 23.59
CA GLU A 102 -12.70 0.04 24.81
C GLU A 102 -13.16 -0.96 25.88
N ARG A 103 -13.82 -2.05 25.48
CA ARG A 103 -14.23 -3.15 26.39
C ARG A 103 -13.05 -3.80 27.11
N PHE A 104 -11.86 -3.76 26.50
CA PHE A 104 -10.63 -4.35 27.03
C PHE A 104 -9.64 -3.31 27.55
N LYS A 105 -10.01 -2.03 27.61
CA LYS A 105 -9.14 -0.90 27.99
C LYS A 105 -7.81 -0.88 27.19
N LEU A 106 -7.88 -1.29 25.94
CA LEU A 106 -6.71 -1.35 25.04
C LEU A 106 -6.41 0.02 24.41
N PRO A 107 -5.17 0.26 23.95
CA PRO A 107 -4.80 1.53 23.34
C PRO A 107 -5.59 1.81 22.05
N VAL A 108 -5.77 3.11 21.76
CA VAL A 108 -6.43 3.61 20.55
C VAL A 108 -5.37 3.91 19.47
N CYS A 109 -5.75 3.75 18.20
CA CYS A 109 -4.85 3.40 17.10
C CYS A 109 -4.19 4.56 16.36
N PHE A 110 -3.07 4.25 15.71
CA PHE A 110 -2.51 4.96 14.57
C PHE A 110 -3.11 4.42 13.27
N LEU A 111 -3.40 5.29 12.29
CA LEU A 111 -3.85 4.88 10.97
C LEU A 111 -2.77 5.13 9.92
N ARG A 112 -2.39 4.06 9.22
CA ARG A 112 -1.61 4.12 7.99
C ARG A 112 -2.52 3.85 6.81
N SER A 113 -2.46 4.72 5.81
CA SER A 113 -3.17 4.57 4.55
C SER A 113 -2.34 5.14 3.41
N ASP A 114 -2.69 4.76 2.19
CA ASP A 114 -2.14 5.39 0.99
C ASP A 114 -2.82 6.74 0.71
N ASN A 115 -2.30 7.48 -0.26
CA ASN A 115 -2.74 8.85 -0.58
C ASN A 115 -4.22 8.94 -1.00
N GLU A 116 -4.84 7.87 -1.49
CA GLU A 116 -6.25 7.89 -1.88
C GLU A 116 -7.22 8.09 -0.69
N PHE A 117 -6.72 7.90 0.53
CA PHE A 117 -7.45 8.16 1.77
C PHE A 117 -7.24 9.58 2.32
N ARG A 118 -6.45 10.42 1.63
CA ARG A 118 -6.19 11.81 2.03
C ARG A 118 -7.38 12.71 1.70
N THR A 119 -8.45 12.54 2.46
CA THR A 119 -9.67 13.33 2.35
C THR A 119 -9.84 14.19 3.60
N HIS A 120 -10.37 15.40 3.42
CA HIS A 120 -10.67 16.30 4.55
C HIS A 120 -11.55 15.63 5.62
N LYS A 121 -12.45 14.73 5.20
CA LYS A 121 -13.34 14.01 6.11
C LYS A 121 -12.58 13.04 7.00
N LEU A 122 -11.65 12.26 6.45
CA LEU A 122 -10.83 11.33 7.23
C LEU A 122 -9.79 12.07 8.08
N GLU A 123 -9.19 13.13 7.56
CA GLU A 123 -8.27 14.00 8.30
C GLU A 123 -8.97 14.62 9.53
N ARG A 124 -10.16 15.20 9.32
CA ARG A 124 -10.97 15.78 10.39
C ARG A 124 -11.30 14.75 11.47
N PHE A 125 -11.80 13.57 11.06
CA PHE A 125 -12.09 12.49 11.99
C PHE A 125 -10.86 12.08 12.83
N CYS A 126 -9.68 11.98 12.22
CA CYS A 126 -8.47 11.65 12.96
C CYS A 126 -8.08 12.78 13.94
N SER A 127 -8.14 14.04 13.51
CA SER A 127 -7.79 15.18 14.36
C SER A 127 -8.71 15.38 15.57
N GLU A 128 -10.01 15.14 15.41
CA GLU A 128 -11.00 15.27 16.49
C GLU A 128 -10.87 14.15 17.54
N ASN A 129 -10.12 13.10 17.21
CA ASN A 129 -9.82 12.00 18.11
C ASN A 129 -8.35 12.08 18.51
N GLU A 130 -7.99 12.93 19.48
CA GLU A 130 -6.60 13.26 19.88
C GLU A 130 -5.63 12.07 20.05
N LYS A 131 -6.13 10.85 20.28
CA LYS A 131 -5.35 9.61 20.35
C LYS A 131 -5.07 8.95 18.99
N PHE A 132 -5.57 9.51 17.89
CA PHE A 132 -5.60 8.93 16.56
C PHE A 132 -4.80 9.80 15.59
N LYS A 133 -3.57 9.39 15.28
CA LYS A 133 -2.74 10.08 14.26
C LYS A 133 -2.85 9.33 12.93
N SER A 134 -3.23 10.03 11.86
CA SER A 134 -3.16 9.51 10.50
C SER A 134 -1.82 9.90 9.86
N TYR A 135 -1.23 8.94 9.15
CA TYR A 135 -0.09 9.19 8.27
C TYR A 135 -0.42 8.67 6.88
N TYR A 136 -0.51 9.59 5.94
CA TYR A 136 -0.61 9.28 4.53
C TYR A 136 0.78 8.91 4.03
N LEU A 137 0.92 7.73 3.44
CA LEU A 137 2.14 7.41 2.73
C LEU A 137 2.15 8.24 1.44
N MET A 138 3.01 9.26 1.38
CA MET A 138 3.43 9.78 0.09
C MET A 138 4.21 8.68 -0.62
N LEU A 139 3.59 8.04 -1.61
CA LEU A 139 4.34 7.44 -2.70
C LEU A 139 5.01 8.60 -3.44
N VAL A 140 6.22 8.98 -3.01
CA VAL A 140 7.08 9.86 -3.80
C VAL A 140 7.39 9.08 -5.08
N TYR A 141 6.71 9.43 -6.16
CA TYR A 141 7.24 9.19 -7.49
C TYR A 141 8.52 10.02 -7.55
N GLN A 142 9.66 9.39 -7.30
CA GLN A 142 10.95 9.95 -7.68
C GLN A 142 10.97 9.95 -9.21
N LYS A 143 10.41 11.00 -9.79
CA LYS A 143 10.71 11.36 -11.16
C LYS A 143 12.12 11.90 -11.07
N ASP A 144 13.10 11.09 -11.44
CA ASP A 144 14.43 11.58 -11.78
C ASP A 144 14.27 12.55 -12.95
N SER A 145 13.94 13.80 -12.63
CA SER A 145 14.20 14.92 -13.52
C SER A 145 15.70 15.20 -13.45
N GLY A 146 16.46 14.34 -14.13
CA GLY A 146 17.70 14.79 -14.74
C GLY A 146 17.33 15.80 -15.83
N LEU A 147 17.54 17.07 -15.55
CA LEU A 147 17.78 18.07 -16.57
C LEU A 147 19.04 18.83 -16.20
N TRP A 148 19.98 18.73 -17.14
CA TRP A 148 21.21 19.47 -17.22
C TRP A 148 20.92 20.98 -17.27
N GLY A 149 21.80 21.73 -16.62
CA GLY A 149 21.95 23.17 -16.64
C GLY A 149 23.13 23.53 -15.76
#